data_AF-A0A257N189-F1
#
_entry.id   AF-A0A257N189-F1
#
_cell.length_a   1.000
_cell.length_b   1.000
_cell.length_c   1.000
_cell.angle_alpha   90.00
_cell.angle_beta   90.00
_cell.angle_gamma   90.00
#
_symmetry.space_group_name_H-M   'P 1'
#
loop_
_entity.id
_entity.type
_entity.pdbx_description
1 polymer ?
#
loop_
_entity_poly.entity_id
_entity_poly.type
_entity_poly.pdbx_seq_one_letter_code
_entity_poly.pdbx_strand_id
1 'polypeptide(L)' 'MTDSFISTKPIPVRERLIMALDVPSLSEARALVEELGDSVIFYKVGMELFMSGDYFGFIEWLKQQNKKVFLKP' A
#
# COMPACT_ATOMS: atom_id res chain seq x y z
N MET A 1 12.27 -9.01 -33.22
CA MET A 1 12.03 -9.78 -31.98
C MET A 1 11.40 -8.80 -31.02
N THR A 2 10.16 -9.01 -30.60
CA THR A 2 9.49 -8.12 -29.65
C THR A 2 10.02 -8.45 -28.26
N ASP A 3 10.81 -7.53 -27.69
CA ASP A 3 11.16 -7.63 -26.28
C ASP A 3 9.88 -7.66 -25.43
N SER A 4 9.74 -8.70 -24.62
CA SER A 4 8.64 -8.85 -23.69
C SER A 4 8.92 -7.98 -22.47
N PHE A 5 8.04 -7.03 -22.16
CA PHE A 5 8.11 -6.20 -20.95
C PHE A 5 7.69 -6.96 -19.67
N ILE A 6 7.53 -8.29 -19.74
CA ILE A 6 7.15 -9.11 -18.60
C ILE A 6 8.36 -9.33 -17.69
N SER A 7 8.24 -8.85 -16.45
CA SER A 7 9.26 -9.08 -15.43
C SER A 7 9.39 -10.57 -15.09
N THR A 8 10.62 -11.09 -15.12
CA THR A 8 10.97 -12.46 -14.68
C THR A 8 11.28 -12.56 -13.19
N LYS A 9 11.16 -11.44 -12.44
CA LYS A 9 11.41 -11.44 -11.01
C LYS A 9 10.43 -12.39 -10.30
N PRO A 10 10.90 -13.19 -9.32
CA PRO A 10 10.05 -14.12 -8.57
C PRO A 10 9.22 -13.38 -7.52
N ILE A 11 8.32 -12.50 -7.96
CA ILE A 11 7.39 -11.76 -7.10
C ILE A 11 6.15 -12.64 -6.88
N PRO A 12 5.79 -12.99 -5.62
CA PRO A 12 4.57 -13.71 -5.31
C PRO A 12 3.35 -13.00 -5.89
N VAL A 13 2.38 -13.75 -6.45
CA VAL A 13 1.21 -13.16 -7.13
C VAL A 13 0.49 -12.12 -6.26
N ARG A 14 0.30 -12.43 -4.98
CA ARG A 14 -0.32 -11.53 -3.98
C ARG A 14 0.42 -10.20 -3.75
N GLU A 15 1.70 -10.12 -4.10
CA GLU A 15 2.53 -8.91 -3.95
C GLU A 15 2.63 -8.09 -5.24
N ARG A 16 2.05 -8.56 -6.33
CA ARG A 16 2.12 -7.90 -7.64
C ARG A 16 1.20 -6.69 -7.74
N LEU A 17 0.11 -6.69 -6.97
CA LEU A 17 -0.77 -5.54 -6.84
C LEU A 17 -0.25 -4.61 -5.76
N ILE A 18 0.03 -3.36 -6.14
CA ILE A 18 0.31 -2.27 -5.22
C ILE A 18 -0.90 -1.34 -5.25
N MET A 19 -1.61 -1.24 -4.13
CA MET A 19 -2.79 -0.37 -4.00
C MET A 19 -2.37 1.02 -3.54
N ALA A 20 -2.78 2.05 -4.26
CA ALA A 20 -2.56 3.44 -3.85
C ALA A 20 -3.61 3.86 -2.83
N LEU A 21 -3.19 4.36 -1.67
CA LEU A 21 -4.07 4.94 -0.65
C LEU A 21 -4.19 6.46 -0.84
N ASP A 22 -4.76 6.86 -1.97
CA ASP A 22 -4.94 8.26 -2.35
C ASP A 22 -6.29 8.78 -1.80
N VAL A 23 -6.39 8.91 -0.47
CA VAL A 23 -7.60 9.35 0.26
C VAL A 23 -7.28 10.55 1.17
N PRO A 24 -8.26 11.43 1.48
CA PRO A 24 -8.00 12.68 2.20
C PRO A 24 -7.73 12.50 3.70
N SER A 25 -8.01 11.33 4.30
CA SER A 25 -7.90 11.12 5.74
C SER A 25 -7.33 9.75 6.12
N LEU A 26 -6.67 9.66 7.28
CA LEU A 26 -6.18 8.40 7.84
C LEU A 26 -7.33 7.44 8.19
N SER A 27 -8.51 7.96 8.55
CA SER A 27 -9.69 7.14 8.82
C SER A 27 -10.19 6.43 7.56
N GLU A 28 -10.26 7.15 6.43
CA GLU A 28 -10.64 6.54 5.15
C GLU A 28 -9.58 5.53 4.69
N ALA A 29 -8.30 5.82 4.91
CA ALA A 29 -7.22 4.90 4.58
C ALA A 29 -7.33 3.59 5.38
N ARG A 30 -7.63 3.68 6.68
CA ARG A 30 -7.85 2.49 7.54
C ARG A 30 -9.06 1.70 7.09
N ALA A 31 -10.20 2.36 6.86
CA ALA A 31 -11.42 1.70 6.41
C ALA A 31 -11.21 0.94 5.10
N LEU A 32 -10.50 1.54 4.13
CA LEU A 32 -10.20 0.90 2.85
C LEU A 32 -9.27 -0.32 3.02
N VAL A 33 -8.26 -0.22 3.90
CA VAL A 33 -7.35 -1.35 4.17
C VAL A 33 -8.10 -2.51 4.84
N GLU A 34 -9.02 -2.20 5.75
CA GLU A 34 -9.87 -3.20 6.42
C GLU A 34 -10.85 -3.85 5.43
N GLU A 35 -11.49 -3.07 4.55
CA GLU A 35 -12.40 -3.56 3.51
C GLU A 35 -11.69 -4.51 2.54
N LEU A 36 -10.48 -4.14 2.10
CA LEU A 36 -9.69 -4.95 1.18
C LEU A 36 -9.13 -6.23 1.84
N GLY A 37 -8.99 -6.22 3.16
CA GLY A 37 -8.57 -7.37 3.96
C GLY A 37 -7.32 -8.05 3.39
N ASP A 38 -7.37 -9.37 3.22
CA ASP A 38 -6.24 -10.17 2.72
C ASP A 38 -6.06 -10.13 1.20
N SER A 39 -6.98 -9.52 0.47
CA SER A 39 -6.90 -9.40 -0.99
C SER A 39 -5.74 -8.49 -1.44
N VAL A 40 -5.34 -7.55 -0.58
CA VAL A 40 -4.25 -6.62 -0.83
C VAL A 40 -3.27 -6.64 0.34
N ILE A 41 -1.99 -6.79 0.01
CA ILE A 41 -0.90 -6.81 1.00
C ILE A 41 0.18 -5.76 0.75
N PHE A 42 0.13 -5.01 -0.36
CA PHE A 42 1.12 -3.98 -0.63
C PHE A 42 0.42 -2.65 -0.94
N TYR A 43 0.68 -1.64 -0.12
CA TYR A 43 0.11 -0.32 -0.24
C TYR A 43 1.18 0.73 -0.55
N LYS A 44 0.85 1.63 -1.47
CA LYS A 44 1.56 2.88 -1.68
C LYS A 44 0.88 3.96 -0.84
N VAL A 45 1.63 4.57 0.06
CA VAL A 45 1.15 5.65 0.94
C VAL A 45 1.86 6.93 0.53
N GLY A 46 1.09 7.95 0.19
CA GLY A 46 1.61 9.27 -0.16
C GLY A 46 1.86 10.14 1.07
N MET A 47 2.85 11.03 0.97
CA MET A 47 3.15 12.00 2.01
C MET A 47 2.03 13.03 2.24
N GLU A 48 1.03 13.14 1.37
CA GLU A 48 -0.17 13.95 1.61
C GLU A 48 -0.89 13.54 2.91
N LEU A 49 -0.89 12.24 3.26
CA LEU A 49 -1.43 11.75 4.53
C LEU A 49 -0.60 12.17 5.75
N PHE A 50 0.63 12.68 5.55
CA PHE A 50 1.44 13.26 6.61
C PHE A 50 0.81 14.53 7.17
N MET A 51 0.14 15.32 6.33
CA MET A 51 -0.54 16.53 6.79
C MET A 51 -1.79 16.23 7.62
N SER A 52 -2.29 14.98 7.56
CA SER A 52 -3.52 14.53 8.20
C SER A 52 -3.35 14.09 9.66
N GLY A 53 -2.13 14.03 10.19
CA GLY A 53 -1.87 13.69 11.60
C GLY A 53 -0.85 12.56 11.79
N ASP A 54 -1.23 11.52 12.54
CA ASP A 54 -0.34 10.41 12.96
C ASP A 54 0.01 9.45 11.82
N TYR A 55 0.81 9.95 10.88
CA TYR A 55 1.30 9.20 9.74
C TYR A 55 2.14 8.00 10.15
N PHE A 56 3.10 8.20 11.07
CA PHE A 56 3.96 7.12 11.53
C PHE A 56 3.18 6.02 12.24
N GLY A 57 2.21 6.36 13.10
CA GLY A 57 1.33 5.38 13.72
C GLY A 57 0.43 4.65 12.71
N PHE A 58 0.04 5.28 11.61
CA PHE A 58 -0.64 4.60 10.51
C PHE A 58 0.26 3.58 9.81
N ILE A 59 1.51 3.93 9.52
CA ILE A 59 2.49 3.01 8.93
C ILE A 59 2.78 1.83 9.85
N GLU A 60 2.94 2.07 11.15
CA GLU A 60 3.14 0.99 12.13
C GLU A 60 1.91 0.08 12.25
N TRP A 61 0.70 0.65 12.19
CA TRP A 61 -0.53 -0.14 12.16
C TRP A 61 -0.65 -1.03 10.91
N LEU A 62 -0.23 -0.54 9.73
CA LEU A 62 -0.18 -1.36 8.51
C LEU A 62 0.79 -2.54 8.66
N LYS A 63 1.97 -2.29 9.24
CA LYS A 63 2.97 -3.35 9.49
C LYS A 63 2.46 -4.40 10.47
N GLN A 64 1.77 -4.00 11.54
CA GLN A 64 1.16 -4.93 12.50
C GLN A 64 0.15 -5.89 11.85
N GLN A 65 -0.46 -5.47 10.73
CA GLN A 65 -1.35 -6.30 9.92
C GLN A 65 -0.65 -7.08 8.81
N ASN A 66 0.68 -7.18 8.87
CA ASN A 66 1.51 -7.84 7.86
C ASN A 66 1.38 -7.23 6.45
N LYS A 67 1.05 -5.94 6.36
CA LYS A 67 1.01 -5.21 5.07
C LYS A 67 2.39 -4.62 4.76
N LYS A 68 2.76 -4.66 3.47
CA LYS A 68 3.93 -4.01 2.90
C LYS A 68 3.58 -2.58 2.55
N VAL A 69 4.54 -1.68 2.72
CA VAL A 69 4.34 -0.24 2.49
C VAL A 69 5.45 0.32 1.62
N PHE A 70 5.05 1.11 0.62
CA PHE A 70 5.92 1.90 -0.23
C PHE A 70 5.55 3.37 -0.05
N LEU A 71 6.51 4.21 0.36
CA LEU A 71 6.27 5.63 0.57
C LEU A 71 6.50 6.36 -0.74
N LYS A 72 5.48 7.09 -1.18
CA LYS A 72 5.60 8.03 -2.29
C LYS A 72 5.94 9.41 -1.69
N PRO A 73 7.02 10.06 -2.15
CA PRO A 73 7.38 11.41 -1.72
C PRO A 73 6.31 12.44 -2.11
#